data_AF-A0ABD4UTI5-F1
#
_entry.id   AF-A0ABD4UTI5-F1
#
_cell.length_a   1.000
_cell.length_b   1.000
_cell.length_c   1.000
_cell.angle_alpha   90.00
_cell.angle_beta   90.00
_cell.angle_gamma   90.00
#
_symmetry.space_group_name_H-M   'P 1'
#
loop_
_entity.id
_entity.type
_entity.pdbx_description
1 polymer ?
#
loop_
_entity_poly.entity_id
_entity_poly.type
_entity_poly.pdbx_seq_one_letter_code
_entity_poly.pdbx_strand_id
1 'polypeptide(L)'
;NLAGAGATFDVSGATTPQTTGTLSGVAGSTVNLGGNNLTLGGAGNGTYGGTIAGAGGSLTLSGTGTETLTGNNTYTGGTTLNGGGTLIAGSGSALGTGALNTSGAGGTLGTSVAGTTLGNAVNLGAGSTLTVGGANNLGLGGAISGSGNLAVNGPSTTTLTGASSYTGNTTIGGGSTLAVGAGGSLSSGSAIDLAGAGSTLDVSAATSPQTTGTLSGAAGSAVNLGGNTLTLGGSGNGTFGGTVGGTGGLTMAGTGTETLTGTNTYTGATTINSGTLAIGAGGGLSASS
;
A
#
# COMPACT_ATOMS: atom_id res chain seq x y z
N ASN A 1 -17.98 -19.58 13.62
CA ASN A 1 -18.10 -18.84 14.88
C ASN A 1 -17.41 -19.64 15.99
N LEU A 2 -16.33 -19.13 16.57
CA LEU A 2 -15.61 -19.72 17.70
C LEU A 2 -15.86 -18.86 18.94
N ALA A 3 -17.00 -19.11 19.61
CA ALA A 3 -17.53 -18.21 20.64
C ALA A 3 -16.87 -18.35 22.03
N GLY A 4 -16.06 -19.39 22.25
CA GLY A 4 -15.39 -19.66 23.54
C GLY A 4 -13.87 -19.64 23.43
N ALA A 5 -13.20 -19.15 24.47
CA ALA A 5 -11.77 -19.36 24.64
C ALA A 5 -11.47 -20.87 24.70
N GLY A 6 -10.41 -21.31 24.02
CA GLY A 6 -10.06 -22.73 23.87
C GLY A 6 -10.85 -23.46 22.78
N ALA A 7 -11.83 -22.82 22.13
CA ALA A 7 -12.47 -23.42 20.95
C ALA A 7 -11.46 -23.52 19.80
N THR A 8 -11.47 -24.65 19.10
CA THR A 8 -10.57 -24.91 17.96
C THR A 8 -11.37 -25.22 16.71
N PHE A 9 -11.03 -24.54 15.61
CA PHE A 9 -11.41 -24.93 14.25
C PHE A 9 -10.17 -25.50 13.56
N ASP A 10 -10.12 -26.81 13.40
CA ASP A 10 -8.97 -27.51 12.83
C ASP A 10 -9.25 -27.95 11.39
N VAL A 11 -8.47 -27.42 10.44
CA VAL A 11 -8.48 -27.84 9.03
C VAL A 11 -7.15 -28.47 8.62
N SER A 12 -6.23 -28.74 9.55
CA SER A 12 -4.90 -29.29 9.27
C SER A 12 -4.91 -30.68 8.66
N GLY A 13 -5.95 -31.47 8.93
CA GLY A 13 -6.18 -32.78 8.30
C GLY A 13 -6.97 -32.74 7.00
N ALA A 14 -7.38 -31.56 6.51
CA ALA A 14 -8.12 -31.46 5.25
C ALA A 14 -7.24 -31.84 4.06
N THR A 15 -7.82 -32.48 3.04
CA THR A 15 -7.15 -32.87 1.79
C THR A 15 -7.51 -31.96 0.61
N THR A 16 -8.45 -31.04 0.81
CA THR A 16 -8.87 -30.04 -0.17
C THR A 16 -8.95 -28.66 0.51
N PRO A 17 -8.81 -27.56 -0.25
CA PRO A 17 -9.03 -26.21 0.30
C PRO A 17 -10.40 -26.08 0.94
N GLN A 18 -10.46 -25.48 2.12
CA GLN A 18 -11.71 -25.28 2.84
C GLN A 18 -12.25 -23.87 2.60
N THR A 19 -13.56 -23.73 2.47
CA THR A 19 -14.21 -22.43 2.27
C THR A 19 -15.28 -22.21 3.32
N THR A 20 -15.31 -21.01 3.89
CA THR A 20 -16.39 -20.50 4.76
C THR A 20 -16.80 -19.10 4.31
N GLY A 21 -17.90 -18.58 4.86
CA GLY A 21 -18.35 -17.21 4.60
C GLY A 21 -17.42 -16.19 5.24
N THR A 22 -17.65 -15.91 6.51
CA THR A 22 -16.78 -15.06 7.36
C THR A 22 -16.17 -15.89 8.46
N LEU A 23 -15.07 -15.40 9.04
CA LEU A 23 -14.54 -15.93 10.28
C LEU A 23 -15.01 -15.06 11.44
N SER A 24 -15.40 -15.68 12.55
CA SER A 24 -15.76 -14.94 13.76
C SER A 24 -15.38 -15.76 14.96
N GLY A 25 -14.78 -15.12 15.95
CA GLY A 25 -14.32 -15.78 17.16
C GLY A 25 -13.67 -14.84 18.15
N VAL A 26 -13.60 -15.29 19.40
CA VAL A 26 -13.09 -14.51 20.52
C VAL A 26 -11.60 -14.76 20.76
N ALA A 27 -10.95 -13.86 21.51
CA ALA A 27 -9.58 -14.09 21.95
C ALA A 27 -9.44 -15.42 22.71
N GLY A 28 -8.33 -16.13 22.45
CA GLY A 28 -8.08 -17.46 23.00
C GLY A 28 -8.71 -18.62 22.24
N SER A 29 -9.49 -18.38 21.18
CA SER A 29 -9.83 -19.44 20.21
C SER A 29 -8.69 -19.69 19.23
N THR A 30 -8.67 -20.86 18.58
CA THR A 30 -7.64 -21.24 17.62
C THR A 30 -8.25 -21.70 16.29
N VAL A 31 -7.68 -21.24 15.17
CA VAL A 31 -7.82 -21.87 13.86
C VAL A 31 -6.49 -22.56 13.55
N ASN A 32 -6.51 -23.88 13.37
CA ASN A 32 -5.34 -24.65 12.99
C ASN A 32 -5.42 -24.99 11.49
N LEU A 33 -4.63 -24.30 10.68
CA LEU A 33 -4.56 -24.50 9.23
C LEU A 33 -3.73 -25.73 8.85
N GLY A 34 -2.77 -26.14 9.68
CA GLY A 34 -1.69 -27.00 9.22
C GLY A 34 -1.00 -26.41 7.99
N GLY A 35 -0.89 -27.19 6.91
CA GLY A 35 -0.41 -26.73 5.60
C GLY A 35 -1.51 -26.31 4.62
N ASN A 36 -2.78 -26.21 5.07
CA ASN A 36 -3.92 -26.00 4.18
C ASN A 36 -4.29 -24.53 4.00
N ASN A 37 -4.98 -24.24 2.89
CA ASN A 37 -5.60 -22.94 2.66
C ASN A 37 -7.04 -22.90 3.18
N LEU A 38 -7.37 -21.86 3.95
CA LEU A 38 -8.74 -21.50 4.30
C LEU A 38 -9.19 -20.28 3.46
N THR A 39 -10.32 -20.42 2.78
CA THR A 39 -10.94 -19.34 1.99
C THR A 39 -12.12 -18.74 2.74
N LEU A 40 -12.14 -17.41 2.86
CA LEU A 40 -13.26 -16.61 3.36
C LEU A 40 -13.97 -15.97 2.15
N GLY A 41 -15.09 -16.55 1.73
CA GLY A 41 -15.82 -16.21 0.51
C GLY A 41 -17.10 -15.39 0.71
N GLY A 42 -17.39 -14.98 1.94
CA GLY A 42 -18.65 -14.32 2.30
C GLY A 42 -18.71 -12.83 1.97
N ALA A 43 -19.91 -12.31 1.75
CA ALA A 43 -20.17 -10.87 1.62
C ALA A 43 -20.44 -10.18 2.99
N GLY A 44 -20.52 -10.96 4.07
CA GLY A 44 -20.76 -10.44 5.42
C GLY A 44 -19.48 -9.95 6.10
N ASN A 45 -19.63 -9.39 7.30
CA ASN A 45 -18.50 -8.95 8.10
C ASN A 45 -18.14 -9.97 9.19
N GLY A 46 -16.85 -10.22 9.37
CA GLY A 46 -16.27 -11.12 10.36
C GLY A 46 -15.30 -10.38 11.29
N THR A 47 -15.22 -10.84 12.54
CA THR A 47 -14.16 -10.40 13.47
C THR A 47 -13.64 -11.59 14.24
N TYR A 48 -12.34 -11.86 14.06
CA TYR A 48 -11.65 -12.96 14.70
C TYR A 48 -10.53 -12.44 15.61
N GLY A 49 -10.69 -12.67 16.92
CA GLY A 49 -9.69 -12.31 17.93
C GLY A 49 -8.77 -13.43 18.39
N GLY A 50 -9.01 -14.65 17.91
CA GLY A 50 -8.17 -15.81 18.23
C GLY A 50 -6.87 -15.85 17.41
N THR A 51 -6.09 -16.91 17.60
CA THR A 51 -4.90 -17.19 16.79
C THR A 51 -5.27 -18.08 15.61
N ILE A 52 -4.78 -17.73 14.42
CA ILE A 52 -4.72 -18.59 13.24
C ILE A 52 -3.27 -19.08 13.13
N ALA A 53 -3.06 -20.39 13.14
CA ALA A 53 -1.75 -21.03 13.12
C ALA A 53 -1.64 -22.04 11.97
N GLY A 54 -0.42 -22.35 11.55
CA GLY A 54 -0.17 -23.41 10.55
C GLY A 54 1.07 -23.14 9.70
N ALA A 55 2.05 -24.05 9.78
CA ALA A 55 3.22 -23.99 8.92
C ALA A 55 2.82 -24.34 7.47
N GLY A 56 3.03 -23.40 6.55
CA GLY A 56 2.61 -23.52 5.14
C GLY A 56 1.13 -23.21 4.92
N GLY A 57 0.31 -23.15 5.99
CA GLY A 57 -1.10 -22.79 5.90
C GLY A 57 -1.31 -21.34 5.51
N SER A 58 -2.35 -21.07 4.72
CA SER A 58 -2.64 -19.76 4.15
C SER A 58 -4.10 -19.36 4.33
N LEU A 59 -4.35 -18.05 4.22
CA LEU A 59 -5.68 -17.47 4.22
C LEU A 59 -5.97 -16.81 2.86
N THR A 60 -7.15 -17.03 2.31
CA THR A 60 -7.62 -16.34 1.10
C THR A 60 -8.93 -15.61 1.39
N LEU A 61 -8.99 -14.31 1.11
CA LEU A 61 -10.22 -13.52 1.15
C LEU A 61 -10.75 -13.37 -0.27
N SER A 62 -11.76 -14.18 -0.60
CA SER A 62 -12.47 -14.20 -1.88
C SER A 62 -13.85 -13.56 -1.82
N GLY A 63 -14.33 -13.22 -0.64
CA GLY A 63 -15.57 -12.48 -0.44
C GLY A 63 -15.40 -10.97 -0.62
N THR A 64 -16.53 -10.28 -0.75
CA THR A 64 -16.63 -8.81 -0.81
C THR A 64 -16.84 -8.16 0.56
N GLY A 65 -17.02 -8.96 1.61
CA GLY A 65 -17.22 -8.49 2.97
C GLY A 65 -15.97 -7.96 3.65
N THR A 66 -16.09 -7.59 4.93
CA THR A 66 -14.96 -7.15 5.77
C THR A 66 -14.57 -8.23 6.78
N GLU A 67 -13.33 -8.70 6.77
CA GLU A 67 -12.78 -9.55 7.82
C GLU A 67 -11.82 -8.74 8.70
N THR A 68 -12.04 -8.76 10.01
CA THR A 68 -11.16 -8.09 10.99
C THR A 68 -10.40 -9.13 11.80
N LEU A 69 -9.07 -9.16 11.66
CA LEU A 69 -8.18 -10.04 12.40
C LEU A 69 -7.53 -9.23 13.53
N THR A 70 -8.05 -9.37 14.74
CA THR A 70 -7.52 -8.64 15.92
C THR A 70 -6.46 -9.42 16.70
N GLY A 71 -6.41 -10.74 16.52
CA GLY A 71 -5.42 -11.61 17.15
C GLY A 71 -4.07 -11.64 16.44
N ASN A 72 -3.04 -12.08 17.16
CA ASN A 72 -1.72 -12.37 16.58
C ASN A 72 -1.76 -13.74 15.92
N ASN A 73 -1.39 -13.79 14.64
CA ASN A 73 -1.43 -14.99 13.84
C ASN A 73 -0.02 -15.50 13.54
N THR A 74 0.12 -16.82 13.37
CA THR A 74 1.41 -17.52 13.22
C THR A 74 1.49 -18.40 11.98
N TYR A 75 0.47 -18.39 11.13
CA TYR A 75 0.52 -19.10 9.85
C TYR A 75 1.57 -18.49 8.91
N THR A 76 2.20 -19.34 8.09
CA THR A 76 3.38 -18.94 7.31
C THR A 76 3.17 -18.98 5.79
N GLY A 77 2.06 -19.55 5.31
CA GLY A 77 1.72 -19.62 3.89
C GLY A 77 1.25 -18.29 3.28
N GLY A 78 0.96 -17.29 4.12
CA GLY A 78 0.60 -15.94 3.70
C GLY A 78 -0.91 -15.72 3.57
N THR A 79 -1.26 -14.50 3.15
CA THR A 79 -2.64 -14.02 2.98
C THR A 79 -2.86 -13.58 1.55
N THR A 80 -3.98 -13.95 0.93
CA THR A 80 -4.34 -13.51 -0.43
C THR A 80 -5.63 -12.72 -0.41
N LEU A 81 -5.65 -11.53 -1.02
CA LEU A 81 -6.85 -10.76 -1.30
C LEU A 81 -7.20 -10.89 -2.78
N ASN A 82 -8.36 -11.48 -3.09
CA ASN A 82 -8.80 -11.64 -4.48
C ASN A 82 -10.29 -11.35 -4.74
N GLY A 83 -11.09 -11.19 -3.69
CA GLY A 83 -12.53 -10.95 -3.78
C GLY A 83 -12.96 -9.49 -3.86
N GLY A 84 -12.05 -8.53 -3.70
CA GLY A 84 -12.38 -7.10 -3.61
C GLY A 84 -12.93 -6.67 -2.23
N GLY A 85 -13.01 -7.58 -1.26
CA GLY A 85 -13.40 -7.28 0.12
C GLY A 85 -12.34 -6.51 0.92
N THR A 86 -12.60 -6.31 2.20
CA THR A 86 -11.73 -5.57 3.12
C THR A 86 -11.12 -6.50 4.18
N LEU A 87 -9.83 -6.37 4.43
CA LEU A 87 -9.11 -6.98 5.53
C LEU A 87 -8.65 -5.89 6.51
N ILE A 88 -9.03 -6.01 7.77
CA ILE A 88 -8.62 -5.10 8.83
C ILE A 88 -7.67 -5.83 9.77
N ALA A 89 -6.42 -5.37 9.85
CA ALA A 89 -5.42 -5.87 10.78
C ALA A 89 -5.47 -5.13 12.13
N GLY A 90 -5.62 -5.87 13.23
CA GLY A 90 -5.58 -5.31 14.58
C GLY A 90 -4.22 -5.38 15.27
N SER A 91 -3.23 -6.05 14.66
CA SER A 91 -1.86 -6.11 15.16
C SER A 91 -0.85 -6.28 14.02
N GLY A 92 0.44 -6.02 14.30
CA GLY A 92 1.52 -6.17 13.31
C GLY A 92 1.77 -7.60 12.81
N SER A 93 1.22 -8.61 13.49
CA SER A 93 1.26 -10.02 13.10
C SER A 93 -0.11 -10.58 12.73
N ALA A 94 -1.11 -9.72 12.50
CA ALA A 94 -2.46 -10.14 12.13
C ALA A 94 -2.48 -10.92 10.80
N LEU A 95 -1.49 -10.78 9.93
CA LEU A 95 -1.41 -11.48 8.65
C LEU A 95 -0.50 -12.72 8.66
N GLY A 96 -0.08 -13.17 9.85
CA GLY A 96 0.95 -14.19 9.98
C GLY A 96 2.32 -13.68 9.53
N THR A 97 3.22 -14.59 9.15
CA THR A 97 4.59 -14.25 8.71
C THR A 97 4.80 -14.41 7.21
N GLY A 98 3.86 -15.01 6.49
CA GLY A 98 3.93 -15.16 5.03
C GLY A 98 3.63 -13.84 4.29
N ALA A 99 3.78 -13.84 2.97
CA ALA A 99 3.50 -12.65 2.16
C ALA A 99 2.00 -12.31 2.12
N LEU A 100 1.69 -11.02 1.94
CA LEU A 100 0.39 -10.55 1.47
C LEU A 100 0.40 -10.54 -0.07
N ASN A 101 -0.58 -11.20 -0.67
CA ASN A 101 -0.73 -11.30 -2.12
C ASN A 101 -2.04 -10.66 -2.56
N THR A 102 -2.04 -10.06 -3.75
CA THR A 102 -3.27 -9.66 -4.44
C THR A 102 -3.40 -10.39 -5.77
N SER A 103 -4.63 -10.67 -6.17
CA SER A 103 -4.98 -11.21 -7.49
C SER A 103 -6.44 -10.89 -7.80
N GLY A 104 -6.93 -11.14 -9.02
CA GLY A 104 -8.33 -10.85 -9.36
C GLY A 104 -8.69 -9.38 -9.09
N ALA A 105 -9.77 -9.16 -8.35
CA ALA A 105 -10.19 -7.81 -7.96
C ALA A 105 -9.26 -7.13 -6.93
N GLY A 106 -8.34 -7.87 -6.32
CA GLY A 106 -7.53 -7.41 -5.20
C GLY A 106 -8.37 -7.30 -3.92
N GLY A 107 -8.18 -6.21 -3.19
CA GLY A 107 -8.93 -5.92 -1.97
C GLY A 107 -8.44 -4.67 -1.25
N THR A 108 -9.14 -4.33 -0.17
CA THR A 108 -8.76 -3.23 0.71
C THR A 108 -8.07 -3.78 1.97
N LEU A 109 -6.96 -3.18 2.36
CA LEU A 109 -6.26 -3.43 3.60
C LEU A 109 -6.34 -2.19 4.48
N GLY A 110 -6.76 -2.37 5.73
CA GLY A 110 -6.77 -1.33 6.74
C GLY A 110 -6.31 -1.84 8.09
N THR A 111 -6.33 -0.96 9.09
CA THR A 111 -5.97 -1.31 10.47
C THR A 111 -7.02 -0.83 11.46
N SER A 112 -7.21 -1.56 12.56
CA SER A 112 -8.07 -1.11 13.67
C SER A 112 -7.29 -0.38 14.76
N VAL A 113 -5.96 -0.39 14.69
CA VAL A 113 -5.05 0.28 15.65
C VAL A 113 -4.11 1.22 14.89
N ALA A 114 -4.15 2.50 15.23
CA ALA A 114 -3.32 3.53 14.60
C ALA A 114 -1.81 3.23 14.74
N GLY A 115 -1.06 3.41 13.64
CA GLY A 115 0.38 3.21 13.62
C GLY A 115 0.81 1.74 13.56
N THR A 116 -0.12 0.81 13.33
CA THR A 116 0.23 -0.58 13.05
C THR A 116 1.13 -0.66 11.83
N THR A 117 2.25 -1.40 11.94
CA THR A 117 3.12 -1.72 10.81
C THR A 117 3.04 -3.21 10.53
N LEU A 118 2.78 -3.57 9.28
CA LEU A 118 2.81 -4.95 8.81
C LEU A 118 4.17 -5.25 8.19
N GLY A 119 4.87 -6.24 8.72
CA GLY A 119 6.20 -6.65 8.24
C GLY A 119 6.16 -7.59 7.02
N ASN A 120 4.97 -8.01 6.59
CA ASN A 120 4.78 -8.95 5.49
C ASN A 120 5.29 -8.33 4.17
N ALA A 121 6.01 -9.12 3.36
CA ALA A 121 6.21 -8.77 1.96
C ALA A 121 4.87 -8.65 1.24
N VAL A 122 4.77 -7.75 0.27
CA VAL A 122 3.55 -7.50 -0.50
C VAL A 122 3.81 -7.84 -1.97
N ASN A 123 3.01 -8.75 -2.52
CA ASN A 123 3.05 -9.16 -3.91
C ASN A 123 1.79 -8.67 -4.62
N LEU A 124 1.96 -7.69 -5.52
CA LEU A 124 0.89 -7.10 -6.31
C LEU A 124 0.67 -7.92 -7.59
N GLY A 125 -0.41 -8.68 -7.65
CA GLY A 125 -0.71 -9.55 -8.79
C GLY A 125 -1.11 -8.75 -10.03
N ALA A 126 -0.74 -9.26 -11.21
CA ALA A 126 -1.08 -8.63 -12.48
C ALA A 126 -2.59 -8.35 -12.59
N GLY A 127 -2.96 -7.13 -12.96
CA GLY A 127 -4.36 -6.70 -13.11
C GLY A 127 -5.13 -6.50 -11.81
N SER A 128 -4.52 -6.75 -10.65
CA SER A 128 -5.14 -6.52 -9.34
C SER A 128 -4.66 -5.21 -8.71
N THR A 129 -5.44 -4.70 -7.76
CA THR A 129 -5.10 -3.49 -6.99
C THR A 129 -5.16 -3.80 -5.51
N LEU A 130 -4.06 -3.56 -4.80
CA LEU A 130 -4.10 -3.43 -3.34
C LEU A 130 -4.55 -2.01 -3.01
N THR A 131 -5.73 -1.87 -2.42
CA THR A 131 -6.11 -0.59 -1.82
C THR A 131 -5.69 -0.61 -0.36
N VAL A 132 -4.91 0.37 0.08
CA VAL A 132 -4.63 0.62 1.49
C VAL A 132 -5.51 1.76 1.94
N GLY A 133 -6.30 1.56 3.00
CA GLY A 133 -7.18 2.60 3.49
C GLY A 133 -7.77 2.36 4.86
N GLY A 134 -8.75 3.20 5.20
CA GLY A 134 -9.38 3.26 6.51
C GLY A 134 -9.07 4.55 7.26
N ALA A 135 -9.45 4.60 8.53
CA ALA A 135 -9.29 5.80 9.36
C ALA A 135 -7.90 5.90 10.03
N ASN A 136 -7.18 4.78 10.10
CA ASN A 136 -5.95 4.66 10.87
C ASN A 136 -4.72 4.63 9.96
N ASN A 137 -3.62 5.22 10.43
CA ASN A 137 -2.34 5.13 9.74
C ASN A 137 -1.84 3.68 9.72
N LEU A 138 -1.25 3.26 8.59
CA LEU A 138 -0.70 1.92 8.36
C LEU A 138 0.73 2.02 7.83
N GLY A 139 1.64 1.23 8.40
CA GLY A 139 2.97 1.01 7.85
C GLY A 139 3.05 -0.28 7.02
N LEU A 140 3.68 -0.22 5.86
CA LEU A 140 4.09 -1.39 5.07
C LEU A 140 5.61 -1.55 5.16
N GLY A 141 6.04 -2.53 5.96
CA GLY A 141 7.45 -2.75 6.28
C GLY A 141 8.16 -3.80 5.46
N GLY A 142 7.44 -4.73 4.82
CA GLY A 142 8.03 -5.67 3.88
C GLY A 142 8.25 -5.06 2.50
N ALA A 143 9.07 -5.72 1.68
CA ALA A 143 9.25 -5.32 0.28
C ALA A 143 7.93 -5.43 -0.51
N ILE A 144 7.70 -4.50 -1.44
CA ILE A 144 6.52 -4.47 -2.30
C ILE A 144 6.93 -4.74 -3.74
N SER A 145 6.40 -5.79 -4.36
CA SER A 145 6.81 -6.24 -5.69
C SER A 145 5.61 -6.64 -6.56
N GLY A 146 5.86 -6.96 -7.83
CA GLY A 146 4.83 -7.44 -8.78
C GLY A 146 4.43 -6.41 -9.84
N SER A 147 3.36 -6.69 -10.56
CA SER A 147 2.89 -5.86 -11.69
C SER A 147 1.50 -5.27 -11.48
N GLY A 148 0.85 -5.59 -10.36
CA GLY A 148 -0.40 -4.96 -9.94
C GLY A 148 -0.21 -3.54 -9.40
N ASN A 149 -1.34 -2.90 -9.08
CA ASN A 149 -1.39 -1.52 -8.65
C ASN A 149 -1.43 -1.39 -7.12
N LEU A 150 -0.97 -0.24 -6.63
CA LEU A 150 -1.19 0.22 -5.26
C LEU A 150 -2.12 1.42 -5.28
N ALA A 151 -3.17 1.40 -4.49
CA ALA A 151 -4.02 2.56 -4.23
C ALA A 151 -3.95 2.92 -2.74
N VAL A 152 -3.82 4.20 -2.41
CA VAL A 152 -3.90 4.71 -1.04
C VAL A 152 -5.14 5.58 -0.94
N ASN A 153 -6.06 5.24 -0.03
CA ASN A 153 -7.37 5.86 0.03
C ASN A 153 -7.86 6.05 1.47
N GLY A 154 -8.40 7.23 1.79
CA GLY A 154 -8.86 7.61 3.13
C GLY A 154 -8.24 8.92 3.61
N PRO A 155 -8.57 9.41 4.82
CA PRO A 155 -7.88 10.57 5.40
C PRO A 155 -6.56 10.18 6.10
N SER A 156 -6.06 8.95 5.93
CA SER A 156 -4.94 8.39 6.67
C SER A 156 -3.62 8.43 5.90
N THR A 157 -2.52 8.19 6.63
CA THR A 157 -1.18 8.01 6.07
C THR A 157 -0.85 6.53 5.93
N THR A 158 -0.43 6.13 4.73
CA THR A 158 0.28 4.87 4.48
C THR A 158 1.76 5.15 4.42
N THR A 159 2.57 4.54 5.30
CA THR A 159 4.02 4.73 5.34
C THR A 159 4.74 3.50 4.79
N LEU A 160 5.53 3.68 3.73
CA LEU A 160 6.43 2.65 3.22
C LEU A 160 7.73 2.68 4.03
N THR A 161 8.05 1.59 4.70
CA THR A 161 9.37 1.39 5.33
C THR A 161 10.14 0.22 4.72
N GLY A 162 9.48 -0.56 3.83
CA GLY A 162 10.12 -1.51 2.94
C GLY A 162 10.39 -0.94 1.53
N ALA A 163 11.31 -1.56 0.80
CA ALA A 163 11.63 -1.18 -0.57
C ALA A 163 10.51 -1.58 -1.55
N SER A 164 10.23 -0.73 -2.53
CA SER A 164 9.23 -1.00 -3.58
C SER A 164 9.87 -1.22 -4.94
N SER A 165 9.44 -2.26 -5.65
CA SER A 165 9.92 -2.63 -6.99
C SER A 165 8.79 -3.07 -7.94
N TYR A 166 7.53 -2.75 -7.62
CA TYR A 166 6.38 -3.10 -8.45
C TYR A 166 6.24 -2.16 -9.67
N THR A 167 5.64 -2.64 -10.76
CA THR A 167 5.56 -1.88 -12.02
C THR A 167 4.16 -1.35 -12.33
N GLY A 168 3.13 -1.75 -11.59
CA GLY A 168 1.80 -1.16 -11.73
C GLY A 168 1.74 0.25 -11.14
N ASN A 169 0.64 0.95 -11.38
CA ASN A 169 0.50 2.35 -10.99
C ASN A 169 0.28 2.49 -9.48
N THR A 170 0.67 3.65 -8.96
CA THR A 170 0.36 4.08 -7.60
C THR A 170 -0.65 5.22 -7.68
N THR A 171 -1.81 5.07 -7.06
CA THR A 171 -2.81 6.13 -6.95
C THR A 171 -2.94 6.60 -5.51
N ILE A 172 -2.88 7.90 -5.27
CA ILE A 172 -3.10 8.53 -3.97
C ILE A 172 -4.42 9.30 -4.04
N GLY A 173 -5.42 8.83 -3.29
CA GLY A 173 -6.74 9.45 -3.22
C GLY A 173 -6.74 10.81 -2.51
N GLY A 174 -7.81 11.56 -2.70
CA GLY A 174 -8.00 12.86 -2.03
C GLY A 174 -8.00 12.71 -0.50
N GLY A 175 -7.32 13.63 0.18
CA GLY A 175 -7.10 13.59 1.63
C GLY A 175 -6.15 12.49 2.14
N SER A 176 -5.62 11.64 1.25
CA SER A 176 -4.72 10.56 1.63
C SER A 176 -3.25 10.98 1.56
N THR A 177 -2.41 10.33 2.35
CA THR A 177 -0.95 10.50 2.26
C THR A 177 -0.25 9.17 2.02
N LEU A 178 0.57 9.10 0.98
CA LEU A 178 1.61 8.07 0.86
C LEU A 178 2.94 8.67 1.34
N ALA A 179 3.47 8.13 2.43
CA ALA A 179 4.73 8.56 3.00
C ALA A 179 5.84 7.53 2.77
N VAL A 180 7.09 7.97 2.63
CA VAL A 180 8.28 7.12 2.66
C VAL A 180 9.04 7.37 3.95
N GLY A 181 9.14 6.35 4.79
CA GLY A 181 9.91 6.37 6.02
C GLY A 181 11.35 5.88 5.84
N ALA A 182 12.10 5.80 6.95
CA ALA A 182 13.47 5.29 6.94
C ALA A 182 13.52 3.85 6.39
N GLY A 183 14.45 3.60 5.47
CA GLY A 183 14.61 2.31 4.79
C GLY A 183 13.57 2.00 3.70
N GLY A 184 12.51 2.81 3.58
CA GLY A 184 11.52 2.67 2.52
C GLY A 184 11.98 3.25 1.18
N SER A 185 11.40 2.77 0.08
CA SER A 185 11.58 3.38 -1.24
C SER A 185 10.31 3.36 -2.07
N LEU A 186 10.15 4.38 -2.91
CA LEU A 186 9.24 4.34 -4.07
C LEU A 186 9.74 3.33 -5.10
N SER A 187 8.85 2.92 -6.01
CA SER A 187 9.22 2.10 -7.17
C SER A 187 9.51 2.98 -8.39
N SER A 188 10.71 2.82 -8.96
CA SER A 188 11.10 3.49 -10.21
C SER A 188 10.28 3.04 -11.43
N GLY A 189 9.64 1.87 -11.34
CA GLY A 189 8.80 1.33 -12.42
C GLY A 189 7.33 1.75 -12.33
N SER A 190 6.93 2.47 -11.27
CA SER A 190 5.54 2.86 -11.03
C SER A 190 5.34 4.33 -11.35
N ALA A 191 4.32 4.66 -12.15
CA ALA A 191 3.80 6.01 -12.23
C ALA A 191 2.98 6.32 -10.96
N ILE A 192 3.10 7.54 -10.45
CA ILE A 192 2.34 8.03 -9.29
C ILE A 192 1.31 9.05 -9.76
N ASP A 193 0.05 8.84 -9.38
CA ASP A 193 -1.08 9.74 -9.63
C ASP A 193 -1.71 10.23 -8.32
N LEU A 194 -1.68 11.54 -8.08
CA LEU A 194 -2.28 12.24 -6.95
C LEU A 194 -3.69 12.71 -7.36
N ALA A 195 -4.63 11.76 -7.31
CA ALA A 195 -5.92 11.80 -7.99
C ALA A 195 -6.99 12.71 -7.34
N GLY A 196 -6.65 13.53 -6.34
CA GLY A 196 -7.62 14.42 -5.70
C GLY A 196 -7.01 15.50 -4.82
N ALA A 197 -7.79 16.51 -4.46
CA ALA A 197 -7.36 17.55 -3.53
C ALA A 197 -7.00 16.94 -2.16
N GLY A 198 -5.92 17.43 -1.55
CA GLY A 198 -5.38 16.90 -0.29
C GLY A 198 -4.64 15.57 -0.43
N SER A 199 -4.55 14.98 -1.63
CA SER A 199 -3.63 13.87 -1.86
C SER A 199 -2.18 14.35 -1.70
N THR A 200 -1.39 13.57 -0.97
CA THR A 200 -0.02 13.95 -0.63
C THR A 200 0.94 12.79 -0.86
N LEU A 201 2.03 13.06 -1.58
CA LEU A 201 3.23 12.23 -1.59
C LEU A 201 4.25 12.85 -0.65
N ASP A 202 4.60 12.17 0.43
CA ASP A 202 5.56 12.66 1.43
C ASP A 202 6.83 11.81 1.42
N VAL A 203 7.92 12.37 0.90
CA VAL A 203 9.25 11.75 0.93
C VAL A 203 10.17 12.44 1.92
N SER A 204 9.66 13.31 2.78
CA SER A 204 10.47 14.13 3.69
C SER A 204 11.23 13.33 4.74
N ALA A 205 10.69 12.17 5.16
CA ALA A 205 11.28 11.27 6.13
C ALA A 205 12.15 10.16 5.49
N ALA A 206 12.27 10.13 4.16
CA ALA A 206 13.12 9.15 3.49
C ALA A 206 14.60 9.42 3.81
N THR A 207 15.38 8.33 3.89
CA THR A 207 16.83 8.39 4.19
C THR A 207 17.70 8.28 2.93
N SER A 208 17.09 8.24 1.76
CA SER A 208 17.76 8.20 0.46
C SER A 208 16.93 8.96 -0.58
N PRO A 209 17.55 9.44 -1.67
CA PRO A 209 16.82 9.93 -2.84
C PRO A 209 15.77 8.92 -3.31
N GLN A 210 14.65 9.44 -3.78
CA GLN A 210 13.52 8.62 -4.21
C GLN A 210 13.38 8.68 -5.73
N THR A 211 12.93 7.59 -6.33
CA THR A 211 12.72 7.49 -7.77
C THR A 211 11.34 6.91 -8.05
N THR A 212 10.61 7.54 -8.96
CA THR A 212 9.34 7.05 -9.50
C THR A 212 9.38 7.12 -11.03
N GLY A 213 8.36 6.60 -11.69
CA GLY A 213 8.15 6.75 -13.13
C GLY A 213 7.77 8.19 -13.46
N THR A 214 6.52 8.41 -13.85
CA THR A 214 5.94 9.75 -14.03
C THR A 214 5.24 10.21 -12.77
N LEU A 215 5.05 11.53 -12.65
CA LEU A 215 4.21 12.13 -11.62
C LEU A 215 2.96 12.72 -12.30
N SER A 216 1.81 12.56 -11.69
CA SER A 216 0.57 13.23 -12.10
C SER A 216 -0.20 13.65 -10.88
N GLY A 217 -0.98 14.72 -11.00
CA GLY A 217 -1.76 15.19 -9.87
C GLY A 217 -2.60 16.41 -10.18
N ALA A 218 -3.74 16.51 -9.50
CA ALA A 218 -4.64 17.65 -9.63
C ALA A 218 -4.18 18.85 -8.80
N ALA A 219 -4.75 20.03 -9.08
CA ALA A 219 -4.59 21.19 -8.19
C ALA A 219 -5.06 20.85 -6.77
N GLY A 220 -4.32 21.34 -5.77
CA GLY A 220 -4.55 21.02 -4.36
C GLY A 220 -3.97 19.68 -3.89
N SER A 221 -3.27 18.94 -4.76
CA SER A 221 -2.36 17.87 -4.35
C SER A 221 -0.99 18.43 -3.96
N ALA A 222 -0.20 17.66 -3.20
CA ALA A 222 1.11 18.09 -2.74
C ALA A 222 2.18 16.99 -2.82
N VAL A 223 3.42 17.41 -3.11
CA VAL A 223 4.62 16.61 -2.88
C VAL A 223 5.48 17.29 -1.83
N ASN A 224 5.73 16.60 -0.72
CA ASN A 224 6.61 17.07 0.35
C ASN A 224 7.97 16.40 0.20
N LEU A 225 8.97 17.14 -0.31
CA LEU A 225 10.31 16.60 -0.52
C LEU A 225 11.12 16.47 0.78
N GLY A 226 10.82 17.31 1.78
CA GLY A 226 11.77 17.54 2.88
C GLY A 226 13.13 17.95 2.32
N GLY A 227 14.19 17.23 2.68
CA GLY A 227 15.53 17.42 2.10
C GLY A 227 15.87 16.50 0.92
N ASN A 228 14.93 15.66 0.47
CA ASN A 228 15.24 14.60 -0.48
C ASN A 228 15.09 15.03 -1.95
N THR A 229 15.92 14.45 -2.81
CA THR A 229 15.71 14.54 -4.26
C THR A 229 14.66 13.52 -4.69
N LEU A 230 13.68 13.97 -5.48
CA LEU A 230 12.75 13.10 -6.20
C LEU A 230 13.15 13.02 -7.68
N THR A 231 13.44 11.80 -8.13
CA THR A 231 13.79 11.51 -9.52
C THR A 231 12.56 10.99 -10.28
N LEU A 232 12.24 11.63 -11.40
CA LEU A 232 11.19 11.23 -12.33
C LEU A 232 11.86 10.52 -13.52
N GLY A 233 11.79 9.18 -13.49
CA GLY A 233 12.50 8.27 -14.41
C GLY A 233 11.62 7.66 -15.51
N GLY A 234 10.35 8.04 -15.60
CA GLY A 234 9.37 7.42 -16.50
C GLY A 234 9.57 7.76 -17.98
N SER A 235 9.09 6.87 -18.85
CA SER A 235 9.03 7.08 -20.30
C SER A 235 7.71 7.72 -20.78
N GLY A 236 6.67 7.69 -19.96
CA GLY A 236 5.38 8.32 -20.22
C GLY A 236 5.38 9.82 -19.91
N ASN A 237 4.26 10.49 -20.18
CA ASN A 237 4.09 11.90 -19.86
C ASN A 237 3.34 12.07 -18.54
N GLY A 238 3.79 13.01 -17.72
CA GLY A 238 3.17 13.42 -16.46
C GLY A 238 2.62 14.84 -16.53
N THR A 239 1.57 15.13 -15.77
CA THR A 239 1.10 16.50 -15.55
C THR A 239 0.76 16.69 -14.09
N PHE A 240 1.51 17.57 -13.42
CA PHE A 240 1.36 17.83 -12.00
C PHE A 240 0.89 19.27 -11.76
N GLY A 241 -0.37 19.39 -11.35
CA GLY A 241 -1.02 20.66 -10.98
C GLY A 241 -0.92 21.00 -9.50
N GLY A 242 -0.34 20.12 -8.69
CA GLY A 242 -0.14 20.34 -7.26
C GLY A 242 1.06 21.22 -6.93
N THR A 243 1.35 21.35 -5.64
CA THR A 243 2.53 22.06 -5.14
C THR A 243 3.64 21.07 -4.80
N VAL A 244 4.84 21.21 -5.37
CA VAL A 244 6.04 20.54 -4.87
C VAL A 244 6.76 21.48 -3.90
N GLY A 245 7.03 21.04 -2.66
CA GLY A 245 7.67 21.85 -1.62
C GLY A 245 8.79 21.11 -0.88
N GLY A 246 9.57 21.86 -0.09
CA GLY A 246 10.71 21.34 0.70
C GLY A 246 12.05 21.94 0.30
N THR A 247 13.12 21.58 0.99
CA THR A 247 14.49 22.02 0.65
C THR A 247 15.19 21.11 -0.36
N GLY A 248 14.61 19.94 -0.64
CA GLY A 248 15.03 19.01 -1.68
C GLY A 248 14.76 19.51 -3.11
N GLY A 249 15.12 18.69 -4.10
CA GLY A 249 15.06 19.06 -5.51
C GLY A 249 14.41 17.99 -6.40
N LEU A 250 14.28 18.30 -7.68
CA LEU A 250 13.75 17.40 -8.71
C LEU A 250 14.84 16.99 -9.70
N THR A 251 14.83 15.73 -10.11
CA THR A 251 15.69 15.24 -11.20
C THR A 251 14.84 14.57 -12.28
N MET A 252 14.96 15.04 -13.52
CA MET A 252 14.43 14.34 -14.69
C MET A 252 15.46 13.34 -15.21
N ALA A 253 15.12 12.06 -15.25
CA ALA A 253 16.00 10.98 -15.73
C ALA A 253 15.30 10.00 -16.68
N GLY A 254 14.02 10.26 -17.01
CA GLY A 254 13.25 9.48 -17.96
C GLY A 254 13.35 10.01 -19.40
N THR A 255 12.57 9.41 -20.30
CA THR A 255 12.45 9.89 -21.70
C THR A 255 11.17 10.69 -21.95
N GLY A 256 10.26 10.71 -20.98
CA GLY A 256 8.97 11.37 -21.08
C GLY A 256 9.01 12.89 -20.86
N THR A 257 7.84 13.51 -20.96
CA THR A 257 7.62 14.91 -20.59
C THR A 257 6.88 15.02 -19.26
N GLU A 258 7.46 15.68 -18.27
CA GLU A 258 6.76 16.10 -17.06
C GLU A 258 6.31 17.55 -17.22
N THR A 259 5.00 17.82 -17.07
CA THR A 259 4.45 19.17 -17.17
C THR A 259 4.01 19.68 -15.81
N LEU A 260 4.69 20.70 -15.29
CA LEU A 260 4.30 21.36 -14.05
C LEU A 260 3.33 22.49 -14.35
N THR A 261 2.09 22.38 -13.86
CA THR A 261 1.04 23.41 -14.01
C THR A 261 0.71 24.10 -12.68
N GLY A 262 1.20 23.55 -11.56
CA GLY A 262 1.10 24.17 -10.25
C GLY A 262 2.31 25.04 -9.88
N THR A 263 2.15 25.89 -8.87
CA THR A 263 3.25 26.67 -8.29
C THR A 263 4.12 25.79 -7.40
N ASN A 264 5.39 25.65 -7.75
CA ASN A 264 6.34 24.86 -6.97
C ASN A 264 7.18 25.76 -6.07
N THR A 265 7.40 25.32 -4.84
CA THR A 265 8.04 26.09 -3.76
C THR A 265 9.29 25.42 -3.22
N TYR A 266 9.71 24.27 -3.79
CA TYR A 266 10.93 23.60 -3.36
C TYR A 266 12.16 24.45 -3.67
N THR A 267 13.16 24.43 -2.79
CA THR A 267 14.35 25.29 -2.92
C THR A 267 15.60 24.58 -3.43
N GLY A 268 15.57 23.25 -3.53
CA GLY A 268 16.68 22.49 -4.09
C GLY A 268 16.72 22.54 -5.61
N ALA A 269 17.81 22.03 -6.18
CA ALA A 269 18.08 22.11 -7.61
C ALA A 269 17.06 21.36 -8.46
N THR A 270 16.81 21.88 -9.67
CA THR A 270 16.12 21.15 -10.74
C THR A 270 17.14 20.64 -11.75
N THR A 271 17.37 19.33 -11.79
CA THR A 271 18.34 18.70 -12.71
C THR A 271 17.59 18.02 -13.86
N ILE A 272 17.95 18.30 -15.11
CA ILE A 272 17.39 17.61 -16.28
C ILE A 272 18.50 16.79 -16.93
N ASN A 273 18.58 15.49 -16.59
CA ASN A 273 19.54 14.58 -17.21
C ASN A 273 19.04 14.06 -18.57
N SER A 274 17.73 13.88 -18.71
CA SER A 274 17.06 13.44 -19.94
C SER A 274 15.56 13.79 -19.92
N GLY A 275 14.88 13.59 -21.05
CA GLY A 275 13.45 13.86 -21.18
C GLY A 275 13.15 15.35 -21.30
N THR A 276 11.93 15.75 -20.94
CA THR A 276 11.51 17.16 -20.95
C THR A 276 10.84 17.52 -19.63
N LEU A 277 11.24 18.64 -19.04
CA LEU A 277 10.46 19.34 -18.02
C LEU A 277 9.79 20.54 -18.68
N ALA A 278 8.46 20.51 -18.76
CA ALA A 278 7.65 21.58 -19.30
C ALA A 278 6.99 22.36 -18.15
N ILE A 279 6.89 23.69 -18.32
CA ILE A 279 6.12 24.55 -17.43
C ILE A 279 4.85 24.95 -18.18
N GLY A 280 3.70 24.53 -17.65
CA GLY A 280 2.39 24.84 -18.22
C GLY A 280 1.79 26.13 -17.64
N ALA A 281 0.56 26.45 -18.04
CA ALA A 281 -0.16 27.62 -17.55
C ALA A 281 -0.35 27.56 -16.02
N GLY A 282 0.09 28.60 -15.30
CA GLY A 282 0.07 28.66 -13.83
C GLY A 282 1.25 27.96 -13.15
N GLY A 283 2.08 27.25 -13.93
CA GLY A 283 3.28 26.58 -13.45
C GLY A 283 4.40 27.56 -13.14
N GLY A 284 5.18 27.27 -12.11
CA GLY A 284 6.39 28.01 -11.77
C GLY A 284 7.35 27.16 -10.96
N LEU A 285 8.65 27.37 -11.18
CA LEU A 285 9.70 26.87 -10.29
C LEU A 285 9.99 27.93 -9.22
N SER A 286 10.58 27.52 -8.09
CA SER A 286 11.00 28.46 -7.06
C SER A 286 12.12 29.38 -7.58
N ALA A 287 12.22 30.60 -7.07
CA ALA A 287 13.24 31.56 -7.48
C ALA A 287 14.68 31.12 -7.16
N SER A 288 14.87 30.07 -6.35
CA SER A 288 16.17 29.53 -5.96
C SER A 288 16.58 28.24 -6.68
N SER A 289 15.76 27.75 -7.62
CA SER A 289 15.99 26.48 -8.32
C SER A 289 16.79 26.60 -9.61
#